data_AF-A0A9D9RKQ4-F1
#
_entry.id   AF-A0A9D9RKQ4-F1
#
_cell.length_a   1.000
_cell.length_b   1.000
_cell.length_c   1.000
_cell.angle_alpha   90.00
_cell.angle_beta   90.00
_cell.angle_gamma   90.00
#
_symmetry.space_group_name_H-M   'P 1'
#
loop_
_entity.id
_entity.type
_entity.pdbx_description
1 polymer ?
#
loop_
_entity_poly.entity_id
_entity_poly.type
_entity_poly.pdbx_seq_one_letter_code
_entity_poly.pdbx_strand_id
1 'polypeptide(L)'
;PAIAFRILRDRLFRHVPREDLAKRIVITTDEKRGALRRYADEMGITTFVIPDDIGGRYSVLTPVGLLPIAVAGIDIRALLDGARSERMNSTTTLSEGLSAADRYAVNRILLMRKGYLAEILACYEPSMRYLAEWWKQLFGESEGKDGKGIVTMSVDLTTDLHSLGQLIQEGPRVFFETVIDFANVRHDIAIPNDPADLDQLEYLAGQPMSFVNRQASRGTALAHVSGGVPNMRIELKDRSPESLGALIYFFERACALSCIMNGVNPFDQPGVEAYKRNMFALLGKPGYEEVREELLRSFAEDKD
;
A
#
# COMPACT_ATOMS: atom_id res chain seq x y z
N PRO A 1 18.25 1.36 1.75
CA PRO A 1 18.19 2.62 2.55
C PRO A 1 19.56 3.17 3.03
N ALA A 2 20.33 2.41 3.82
CA ALA A 2 21.59 2.90 4.42
C ALA A 2 22.66 3.29 3.37
N ILE A 3 22.78 2.52 2.28
CA ILE A 3 23.70 2.82 1.17
C ILE A 3 23.30 4.13 0.48
N ALA A 4 22.00 4.32 0.20
CA ALA A 4 21.50 5.56 -0.40
C ALA A 4 21.79 6.77 0.49
N PHE A 5 21.59 6.66 1.80
CA PHE A 5 21.96 7.72 2.75
C PHE A 5 23.46 8.06 2.66
N ARG A 6 24.34 7.05 2.63
CA ARG A 6 25.79 7.27 2.47
C ARG A 6 26.13 8.02 1.19
N ILE A 7 25.54 7.64 0.06
CA ILE A 7 25.78 8.26 -1.26
C ILE A 7 25.23 9.70 -1.30
N LEU A 8 23.98 9.90 -0.88
CA LEU A 8 23.35 11.23 -0.89
C LEU A 8 24.08 12.20 0.02
N ARG A 9 24.50 11.71 1.19
CA ARG A 9 25.32 12.48 2.12
C ARG A 9 26.68 12.83 1.54
N ASP A 10 27.38 11.89 0.91
CA ASP A 10 28.66 12.19 0.22
C ASP A 10 28.49 13.27 -0.84
N ARG A 11 27.44 13.16 -1.66
CA ARG A 11 27.13 14.16 -2.69
C ARG A 11 26.79 15.52 -2.08
N LEU A 12 26.03 15.55 -0.98
CA LEU A 12 25.73 16.78 -0.25
C LEU A 12 27.01 17.45 0.27
N PHE A 13 27.96 16.67 0.79
CA PHE A 13 29.25 17.17 1.27
C PHE A 13 30.14 17.80 0.20
N ARG A 14 29.92 17.51 -1.08
CA ARG A 14 30.67 18.19 -2.16
C ARG A 14 30.23 19.63 -2.39
N HIS A 15 29.06 20.01 -1.90
CA HIS A 15 28.43 21.28 -2.23
C HIS A 15 28.03 22.11 -1.00
N VAL A 16 28.08 21.53 0.21
CA VAL A 16 27.65 22.19 1.45
C VAL A 16 28.69 21.99 2.55
N PRO A 17 29.07 23.07 3.29
CA PRO A 17 29.92 22.95 4.47
C PRO A 17 29.33 21.99 5.51
N ARG A 18 30.19 21.24 6.20
CA ARG A 18 29.76 20.23 7.19
C ARG A 18 28.92 20.81 8.33
N GLU A 19 29.18 22.06 8.70
CA GLU A 19 28.46 22.80 9.75
C GLU A 19 26.99 23.11 9.42
N ASP A 20 26.61 23.11 8.15
CA ASP A 20 25.22 23.33 7.70
C ASP A 20 24.42 22.03 7.53
N LEU A 21 25.05 20.87 7.74
CA LEU A 21 24.43 19.56 7.54
C LEU A 21 23.21 19.36 8.44
N ALA A 22 23.36 19.69 9.73
CA ALA A 22 22.32 19.56 10.74
C ALA A 22 21.03 20.32 10.38
N LYS A 23 21.15 21.37 9.55
CA LYS A 23 20.03 22.21 9.11
C LYS A 23 19.33 21.68 7.85
N ARG A 24 19.93 20.72 7.15
CA ARG A 24 19.47 20.22 5.83
C ARG A 24 19.06 18.76 5.84
N ILE A 25 19.37 18.03 6.90
CA ILE A 25 18.99 16.64 7.07
C ILE A 25 18.00 16.55 8.23
N VAL A 26 16.98 15.72 8.05
CA VAL A 26 16.11 15.27 9.13
C VAL A 26 16.17 13.74 9.15
N ILE A 27 16.29 13.16 10.34
CA ILE A 27 16.35 11.70 10.52
C ILE A 27 15.14 11.24 11.33
N THR A 28 14.30 10.39 10.73
CA THR A 28 13.26 9.67 11.45
C THR A 28 13.77 8.27 11.81
N THR A 29 13.94 7.97 13.09
CA THR A 29 14.56 6.71 13.56
C THR A 29 14.09 6.31 14.96
N ASP A 30 14.60 5.20 15.49
CA ASP A 30 14.34 4.73 16.86
C ASP A 30 14.73 5.81 17.88
N GLU A 31 14.01 5.86 19.01
CA GLU A 31 14.21 6.88 20.04
C GLU A 31 15.63 6.87 20.63
N LYS A 32 16.23 5.69 20.80
CA LYS A 32 17.44 5.50 21.61
C LYS A 32 18.48 4.57 20.97
N ARG A 33 18.12 3.79 19.96
CA ARG A 33 18.94 2.69 19.44
C ARG A 33 19.27 2.87 17.96
N GLY A 34 20.23 2.07 17.50
CA GLY A 34 20.58 1.99 16.09
C GLY A 34 21.63 2.99 15.62
N ALA A 35 22.19 2.72 14.44
CA ALA A 35 23.28 3.51 13.87
C ALA A 35 22.85 4.94 13.49
N LEU A 36 21.60 5.12 13.04
CA LEU A 36 21.09 6.44 12.65
C LEU A 36 20.85 7.35 13.85
N ARG A 37 20.40 6.82 14.99
CA ARG A 37 20.25 7.60 16.23
C ARG A 37 21.58 8.19 16.68
N ARG A 38 22.59 7.32 16.87
CA ARG A 38 23.95 7.75 17.24
C ARG A 38 24.52 8.77 16.25
N TYR A 39 24.32 8.52 14.95
CA TYR A 39 24.78 9.44 13.92
C TYR A 39 24.11 10.83 14.02
N ALA A 40 22.80 10.86 14.30
CA ALA A 40 22.08 12.11 14.48
C ALA A 40 22.55 12.87 15.73
N ASP A 41 22.79 12.16 16.84
CA ASP A 41 23.30 12.72 18.09
C ASP A 41 24.68 13.38 17.91
N GLU A 42 25.62 12.65 17.30
CA GLU A 42 26.99 13.14 17.04
C GLU A 42 27.01 14.37 16.13
N MET A 43 26.05 14.47 15.22
CA MET A 43 26.00 15.52 14.20
C MET A 43 25.02 16.65 14.53
N GLY A 44 24.30 16.58 15.66
CA GLY A 44 23.27 17.54 16.04
C GLY A 44 22.11 17.65 15.05
N ILE A 45 21.77 16.56 14.36
CA ILE A 45 20.72 16.54 13.33
C ILE A 45 19.34 16.48 13.97
N THR A 46 18.37 17.23 13.43
CA THR A 46 16.96 17.15 13.88
C THR A 46 16.42 15.74 13.67
N THR A 47 15.80 15.17 14.73
CA THR A 47 15.24 13.83 14.70
C THR A 47 13.75 13.79 15.00
N PHE A 48 13.05 12.85 14.36
CA PHE A 48 11.74 12.38 14.79
C PHE A 48 11.80 10.90 15.17
N VAL A 49 10.88 10.46 16.03
CA VAL A 49 10.87 9.11 16.59
C VAL A 49 9.88 8.22 15.83
N ILE A 50 10.33 7.00 15.52
CA ILE A 50 9.45 5.88 15.17
C ILE A 50 9.12 5.16 16.48
N PRO A 51 7.85 5.09 16.91
CA PRO A 51 7.48 4.39 18.14
C PRO A 51 7.87 2.91 18.09
N ASP A 52 8.44 2.39 19.18
CA ASP A 52 8.95 1.02 19.27
C ASP A 52 7.87 -0.06 19.07
N ASP A 53 6.61 0.29 19.37
CA ASP A 53 5.43 -0.58 19.27
C ASP A 53 4.72 -0.48 17.90
N ILE A 54 5.24 0.30 16.95
CA ILE A 54 4.68 0.46 15.61
C ILE A 54 5.62 -0.12 14.56
N GLY A 55 5.23 -1.25 13.98
CA GLY A 55 5.94 -1.87 12.86
C GLY A 55 5.93 -1.01 11.60
N GLY A 56 6.94 -1.17 10.74
CA GLY A 56 7.17 -0.30 9.56
C GLY A 56 5.95 -0.14 8.64
N ARG A 57 5.23 -1.23 8.33
CA ARG A 57 4.04 -1.19 7.45
C ARG A 57 2.81 -0.50 8.05
N TYR A 58 2.79 -0.27 9.36
CA TYR A 58 1.77 0.48 10.11
C TYR A 58 2.23 1.90 10.50
N SER A 59 3.40 2.34 10.01
CA SER A 59 4.04 3.57 10.47
C SER A 59 3.67 4.83 9.67
N VAL A 60 2.79 4.73 8.66
CA VAL A 60 2.51 5.85 7.74
C VAL A 60 1.90 7.07 8.45
N LEU A 61 1.12 6.86 9.52
CA LEU A 61 0.56 7.93 10.36
C LEU A 61 1.49 8.39 11.49
N THR A 62 2.73 7.93 11.51
CA THR A 62 3.80 8.40 12.40
C THR A 62 4.66 9.44 11.67
N PRO A 63 5.69 10.04 12.29
CA PRO A 63 6.62 10.94 11.57
C PRO A 63 7.27 10.34 10.32
N VAL A 64 7.27 9.01 10.14
CA VAL A 64 7.72 8.34 8.92
C VAL A 64 6.97 8.84 7.69
N GLY A 65 5.63 8.87 7.74
CA GLY A 65 4.80 9.38 6.64
C GLY A 65 4.40 10.84 6.81
N LEU A 66 4.11 11.29 8.03
CA LEU A 66 3.61 12.65 8.27
C LEU A 66 4.60 13.74 7.84
N LEU A 67 5.90 13.56 8.09
CA LEU A 67 6.90 14.55 7.71
C LEU A 67 6.96 14.77 6.18
N PRO A 68 7.18 13.75 5.33
CA PRO A 68 7.21 13.96 3.89
C PRO A 68 5.86 14.44 3.33
N ILE A 69 4.73 14.01 3.90
CA ILE A 69 3.39 14.49 3.51
C ILE A 69 3.25 15.99 3.79
N ALA A 70 3.67 16.45 4.98
CA ALA A 70 3.64 17.87 5.33
C ALA A 70 4.57 18.71 4.43
N VAL A 71 5.76 18.20 4.10
CA VAL A 71 6.69 18.85 3.16
C VAL A 71 6.08 19.00 1.76
N ALA A 72 5.22 18.06 1.33
CA ALA A 72 4.47 18.17 0.08
C ALA A 72 3.32 19.20 0.12
N GLY A 73 3.11 19.90 1.24
CA GLY A 73 2.06 20.91 1.42
C GLY A 73 0.68 20.31 1.73
N ILE A 74 0.61 19.05 2.13
CA ILE A 74 -0.64 18.36 2.45
C ILE A 74 -0.97 18.58 3.94
N ASP A 75 -2.24 18.84 4.24
CA ASP A 75 -2.71 19.01 5.62
C ASP A 75 -2.72 17.68 6.39
N ILE A 76 -1.66 17.47 7.17
CA ILE A 76 -1.50 16.29 8.03
C ILE A 76 -2.44 16.28 9.24
N ARG A 77 -3.01 17.44 9.64
CA ARG A 77 -4.01 17.47 10.74
C ARG A 77 -5.32 16.88 10.24
N ALA A 78 -5.77 17.33 9.07
CA ALA A 78 -6.95 16.75 8.41
C ALA A 78 -6.76 15.24 8.15
N LEU A 79 -5.56 14.81 7.72
CA LEU A 79 -5.22 13.39 7.59
C LEU A 79 -5.41 12.63 8.92
N LEU A 80 -4.86 13.13 10.02
CA LEU A 80 -5.00 12.50 11.34
C LEU A 80 -6.42 12.54 11.88
N ASP A 81 -7.19 13.59 11.60
CA ASP A 81 -8.60 13.71 11.98
C ASP A 81 -9.44 12.65 11.26
N GLY A 82 -9.17 12.40 9.97
CA GLY A 82 -9.79 11.31 9.21
C GLY A 82 -9.50 9.94 9.82
N ALA A 83 -8.25 9.65 10.14
CA ALA A 83 -7.85 8.40 10.79
C ALA A 83 -8.51 8.24 12.17
N ARG A 84 -8.57 9.32 12.95
CA ARG A 84 -9.25 9.34 14.27
C ARG A 84 -10.74 9.08 14.13
N SER A 85 -11.40 9.67 13.13
CA SER A 85 -12.82 9.45 12.86
C SER A 85 -13.09 7.98 12.56
N GLU A 86 -12.31 7.36 11.66
CA GLU A 86 -12.46 5.93 11.35
C GLU A 86 -12.21 5.04 12.57
N ARG A 87 -11.22 5.39 13.41
CA ARG A 87 -10.99 4.71 14.68
C ARG A 87 -12.22 4.71 15.57
N MET A 88 -12.89 5.86 15.74
CA MET A 88 -14.10 5.97 16.55
C MET A 88 -15.28 5.19 15.94
N ASN A 89 -15.39 5.17 14.61
CA ASN A 89 -16.43 4.40 13.90
C ASN A 89 -16.19 2.88 13.95
N SER A 90 -14.97 2.48 14.31
CA SER A 90 -14.53 1.10 14.40
C SER A 90 -14.59 0.51 15.83
N THR A 91 -15.03 1.27 16.84
CA THR A 91 -15.13 0.75 18.23
C THR A 91 -16.46 0.06 18.54
N THR A 92 -17.31 -0.17 17.55
CA THR A 92 -18.59 -0.87 17.73
C THR A 92 -18.39 -2.30 18.23
N THR A 93 -19.28 -2.71 19.13
CA THR A 93 -19.33 -4.10 19.62
C THR A 93 -19.93 -5.02 18.55
N LEU A 94 -19.61 -6.32 18.61
CA LEU A 94 -20.24 -7.31 17.70
C LEU A 94 -21.77 -7.29 17.76
N SER A 95 -22.34 -7.00 18.94
CA SER A 95 -23.79 -6.86 19.14
C SER A 95 -24.41 -5.67 18.39
N GLU A 96 -23.63 -4.63 18.13
CA GLU A 96 -24.06 -3.44 17.38
C GLU A 96 -23.82 -3.58 15.87
N GLY A 97 -23.26 -4.72 15.46
CA GLY A 97 -22.86 -5.01 14.09
C GLY A 97 -21.39 -4.72 13.81
N LEU A 98 -20.92 -5.21 12.66
CA LEU A 98 -19.54 -5.03 12.23
C LEU A 98 -19.33 -3.62 11.67
N SER A 99 -18.22 -2.98 12.05
CA SER A 99 -17.74 -1.76 11.38
C SER A 99 -17.44 -2.02 9.90
N ALA A 100 -17.24 -0.98 9.10
CA ALA A 100 -16.91 -1.15 7.69
C ALA A 100 -15.60 -1.93 7.50
N ALA A 101 -14.56 -1.59 8.27
CA ALA A 101 -13.27 -2.29 8.27
C ALA A 101 -13.42 -3.77 8.66
N ASP A 102 -14.25 -4.05 9.68
CA ASP A 102 -14.46 -5.43 10.13
C ASP A 102 -15.25 -6.25 9.11
N ARG A 103 -16.26 -5.66 8.45
CA ARG A 103 -16.98 -6.32 7.34
C ARG A 103 -16.04 -6.66 6.20
N TYR A 104 -15.14 -5.75 5.83
CA TYR A 104 -14.14 -6.00 4.81
C TYR A 104 -13.23 -7.18 5.19
N ALA A 105 -12.65 -7.17 6.40
CA ALA A 105 -11.83 -8.28 6.89
C ALA A 105 -12.58 -9.63 6.90
N VAL A 106 -13.81 -9.66 7.42
CA VAL A 106 -14.63 -10.88 7.46
C VAL A 106 -14.92 -11.39 6.05
N ASN A 107 -15.32 -10.51 5.11
CA ASN A 107 -15.61 -10.91 3.74
C ASN A 107 -14.38 -11.49 3.04
N ARG A 108 -13.20 -10.89 3.19
CA ARG A 108 -11.93 -11.42 2.64
C ARG A 108 -11.65 -12.84 3.12
N ILE A 109 -11.79 -13.09 4.43
CA ILE A 109 -11.57 -14.42 5.01
C ILE A 109 -12.63 -15.42 4.53
N LEU A 110 -13.90 -15.01 4.41
CA LEU A 110 -14.94 -15.88 3.88
C LEU A 110 -14.70 -16.23 2.41
N LEU A 111 -14.26 -15.28 1.59
CA LEU A 111 -13.91 -15.50 0.19
C LEU A 111 -12.69 -16.43 0.06
N MET A 112 -11.64 -16.20 0.84
CA MET A 112 -10.47 -17.10 0.90
C MET A 112 -10.88 -18.53 1.27
N ARG A 113 -11.73 -18.72 2.29
CA ARG A 113 -12.25 -20.05 2.67
C ARG A 113 -13.12 -20.69 1.59
N LYS A 114 -13.67 -19.92 0.65
CA LYS A 114 -14.40 -20.40 -0.52
C LYS A 114 -13.49 -20.70 -1.72
N GLY A 115 -12.17 -20.52 -1.60
CA GLY A 115 -11.20 -20.81 -2.65
C GLY A 115 -10.77 -19.60 -3.49
N TYR A 116 -11.20 -18.38 -3.13
CA TYR A 116 -10.68 -17.16 -3.76
C TYR A 116 -9.38 -16.73 -3.07
N LEU A 117 -8.26 -17.24 -3.58
CA LEU A 117 -6.94 -17.12 -2.95
C LEU A 117 -6.20 -15.82 -3.28
N ALA A 118 -6.72 -15.00 -4.20
CA ALA A 118 -6.11 -13.74 -4.59
C ALA A 118 -7.12 -12.59 -4.50
N GLU A 119 -6.65 -11.45 -3.99
CA GLU A 119 -7.41 -10.21 -3.95
C GLU A 119 -6.77 -9.18 -4.88
N ILE A 120 -7.61 -8.58 -5.72
CA ILE A 120 -7.22 -7.48 -6.59
C ILE A 120 -7.77 -6.19 -6.00
N LEU A 121 -6.89 -5.31 -5.53
CA LEU A 121 -7.25 -3.93 -5.22
C LEU A 121 -7.27 -3.11 -6.50
N ALA A 122 -8.47 -2.72 -6.95
CA ALA A 122 -8.67 -1.96 -8.17
C ALA A 122 -8.96 -0.49 -7.85
N CYS A 123 -8.41 0.43 -8.65
CA CYS A 123 -8.79 1.83 -8.59
C CYS A 123 -8.95 2.43 -9.98
N TYR A 124 -9.90 3.36 -10.13
CA TYR A 124 -10.17 4.09 -11.38
C TYR A 124 -9.45 5.45 -11.46
N GLU A 125 -8.52 5.70 -10.53
CA GLU A 125 -7.77 6.95 -10.42
C GLU A 125 -6.26 6.64 -10.38
N PRO A 126 -5.46 7.07 -11.38
CA PRO A 126 -4.04 6.71 -11.46
C PRO A 126 -3.22 7.24 -10.29
N SER A 127 -3.69 8.29 -9.60
CA SER A 127 -3.05 8.82 -8.38
C SER A 127 -3.04 7.82 -7.21
N MET A 128 -3.83 6.76 -7.27
CA MET A 128 -3.96 5.76 -6.20
C MET A 128 -2.97 4.60 -6.30
N ARG A 129 -2.16 4.53 -7.37
CA ARG A 129 -1.17 3.47 -7.60
C ARG A 129 -0.31 3.17 -6.36
N TYR A 130 0.26 4.20 -5.74
CA TYR A 130 1.13 4.01 -4.57
C TYR A 130 0.36 3.67 -3.28
N LEU A 131 -0.94 4.01 -3.18
CA LEU A 131 -1.76 3.47 -2.10
C LEU A 131 -1.91 1.95 -2.28
N ALA A 132 -2.08 1.48 -3.52
CA ALA A 132 -2.17 0.05 -3.79
C ALA A 132 -0.86 -0.68 -3.49
N GLU A 133 0.29 -0.08 -3.77
CA GLU A 133 1.59 -0.62 -3.34
C GLU A 133 1.72 -0.70 -1.81
N TRP A 134 1.30 0.35 -1.10
CA TRP A 134 1.26 0.34 0.37
C TRP A 134 0.32 -0.73 0.91
N TRP A 135 -0.87 -0.88 0.31
CA TRP A 135 -1.85 -1.90 0.69
C TRP A 135 -1.31 -3.32 0.46
N LYS A 136 -0.62 -3.57 -0.65
CA LYS A 136 0.03 -4.86 -0.93
C LYS A 136 1.06 -5.20 0.15
N GLN A 137 1.86 -4.23 0.58
CA GLN A 137 2.80 -4.45 1.68
C GLN A 137 2.07 -4.73 2.99
N LEU A 138 1.05 -3.93 3.32
CA LEU A 138 0.28 -4.06 4.56
C LEU A 138 -0.31 -5.46 4.69
N PHE A 139 -1.07 -5.94 3.71
CA PHE A 139 -1.70 -7.24 3.76
C PHE A 139 -0.72 -8.39 3.47
N GLY A 140 0.15 -8.25 2.48
CA GLY A 140 1.09 -9.29 2.08
C GLY A 140 2.07 -9.69 3.18
N GLU A 141 2.72 -8.71 3.83
CA GLU A 141 3.64 -9.02 4.95
C GLU A 141 2.92 -9.45 6.22
N SER A 142 1.69 -8.98 6.44
CA SER A 142 0.94 -9.32 7.66
C SER A 142 0.34 -10.72 7.58
N GLU A 143 -0.26 -11.09 6.44
CA GLU A 143 -1.02 -12.33 6.26
C GLU A 143 -0.18 -13.50 5.74
N GLY A 144 0.86 -13.23 4.95
CA GLY A 144 1.67 -14.23 4.24
C GLY A 144 2.60 -15.04 5.16
N LYS A 145 2.02 -15.90 6.01
CA LYS A 145 2.72 -16.65 7.07
C LYS A 145 2.17 -18.06 7.20
N ASP A 146 3.03 -18.99 7.63
CA ASP A 146 2.64 -20.37 7.94
C ASP A 146 1.92 -21.11 6.79
N GLY A 147 2.26 -20.78 5.54
CA GLY A 147 1.59 -21.31 4.35
C GLY A 147 0.18 -20.78 4.12
N LYS A 148 -0.22 -19.70 4.82
CA LYS A 148 -1.51 -19.03 4.71
C LYS A 148 -1.35 -17.63 4.12
N GLY A 149 -2.48 -17.03 3.76
CA GLY A 149 -2.58 -15.65 3.31
C GLY A 149 -3.40 -15.53 2.03
N ILE A 150 -3.75 -14.31 1.69
CA ILE A 150 -4.38 -13.96 0.41
C ILE A 150 -3.29 -13.33 -0.46
N VAL A 151 -3.16 -13.79 -1.70
CA VAL A 151 -2.23 -13.18 -2.66
C VAL A 151 -2.74 -11.79 -2.99
N THR A 152 -1.91 -10.77 -2.76
CA THR A 152 -2.27 -9.37 -3.00
C THR A 152 -1.84 -8.93 -4.40
N MET A 153 -2.81 -8.46 -5.18
CA MET A 153 -2.62 -7.88 -6.50
C MET A 153 -3.29 -6.51 -6.57
N SER A 154 -2.90 -5.69 -7.54
CA SER A 154 -3.52 -4.39 -7.76
C SER A 154 -3.59 -4.06 -9.25
N VAL A 155 -4.61 -3.31 -9.65
CA VAL A 155 -4.82 -2.88 -11.04
C VAL A 155 -5.26 -1.41 -11.10
N ASP A 156 -4.75 -0.69 -12.09
CA ASP A 156 -5.14 0.69 -12.40
C ASP A 156 -6.15 0.67 -13.56
N LEU A 157 -7.44 0.83 -13.23
CA LEU A 157 -8.52 0.81 -14.20
C LEU A 157 -8.80 2.23 -14.73
N THR A 158 -9.31 2.40 -15.95
CA THR A 158 -9.62 1.37 -16.97
C THR A 158 -8.39 0.82 -17.69
N THR A 159 -7.20 1.41 -17.51
CA THR A 159 -5.96 1.04 -18.22
C THR A 159 -5.70 -0.47 -18.23
N ASP A 160 -5.77 -1.11 -17.06
CA ASP A 160 -5.49 -2.53 -16.93
C ASP A 160 -6.64 -3.45 -17.35
N LEU A 161 -7.81 -2.92 -17.72
CA LEU A 161 -8.78 -3.71 -18.49
C LEU A 161 -8.19 -4.13 -19.84
N HIS A 162 -7.26 -3.35 -20.37
CA HIS A 162 -6.58 -3.60 -21.65
C HIS A 162 -5.30 -4.44 -21.53
N SER A 163 -5.00 -4.95 -20.33
CA SER A 163 -3.85 -5.84 -20.09
C SER A 163 -4.27 -7.10 -19.32
N LEU A 164 -4.97 -6.91 -18.18
CA LEU A 164 -5.40 -7.96 -17.27
C LEU A 164 -6.91 -8.21 -17.31
N GLY A 165 -7.70 -7.37 -17.99
CA GLY A 165 -9.16 -7.53 -18.07
C GLY A 165 -9.59 -8.91 -18.55
N GLN A 166 -8.91 -9.47 -19.56
CA GLN A 166 -9.17 -10.85 -20.05
C GLN A 166 -8.93 -11.91 -18.96
N LEU A 167 -7.85 -11.79 -18.19
CA LEU A 167 -7.54 -12.71 -17.10
C LEU A 167 -8.59 -12.61 -16.00
N ILE A 168 -9.00 -11.39 -15.63
CA ILE A 168 -10.00 -11.17 -14.59
C ILE A 168 -11.38 -11.68 -15.05
N GLN A 169 -11.75 -11.48 -16.31
CA GLN A 169 -13.05 -11.90 -16.83
C GLN A 169 -13.18 -13.42 -17.02
N GLU A 170 -12.18 -14.07 -17.63
CA GLU A 170 -12.30 -15.48 -18.09
C GLU A 170 -11.17 -16.40 -17.63
N GLY A 171 -10.19 -15.90 -16.88
CA GLY A 171 -9.12 -16.72 -16.30
C GLY A 171 -9.57 -17.59 -15.11
N PRO A 172 -8.64 -18.14 -14.32
CA PRO A 172 -8.99 -18.94 -13.14
C PRO A 172 -9.86 -18.16 -12.15
N ARG A 173 -10.93 -18.80 -11.62
CA ARG A 173 -11.86 -18.18 -10.64
C ARG A 173 -11.30 -18.24 -9.22
N VAL A 174 -10.12 -17.66 -9.06
CA VAL A 174 -9.37 -17.60 -7.79
C VAL A 174 -9.25 -16.18 -7.25
N PHE A 175 -9.72 -15.19 -8.01
CA PHE A 175 -9.65 -13.78 -7.66
C PHE A 175 -10.99 -13.28 -7.09
N PHE A 176 -10.91 -12.36 -6.15
CA PHE A 176 -11.97 -11.40 -5.87
C PHE A 176 -11.41 -9.98 -5.96
N GLU A 177 -12.28 -9.00 -6.17
CA GLU A 177 -11.90 -7.60 -6.36
C GLU A 177 -12.40 -6.73 -5.22
N THR A 178 -11.59 -5.76 -4.85
CA THR A 178 -11.94 -4.65 -3.97
C THR A 178 -11.70 -3.35 -4.72
N VAL A 179 -12.76 -2.64 -5.09
CA VAL A 179 -12.70 -1.39 -5.85
C VAL A 179 -12.70 -0.21 -4.89
N ILE A 180 -11.66 0.63 -4.97
CA ILE A 180 -11.64 1.96 -4.33
C ILE A 180 -12.31 2.96 -5.28
N ASP A 181 -13.34 3.64 -4.79
CA ASP A 181 -14.12 4.61 -5.56
C ASP A 181 -14.34 5.92 -4.79
N PHE A 182 -14.64 6.99 -5.53
CA PHE A 182 -14.79 8.35 -5.00
C PHE A 182 -16.10 9.00 -5.43
N ALA A 183 -16.88 9.44 -4.44
CA ALA A 183 -18.15 10.12 -4.65
C ALA A 183 -18.00 11.51 -5.29
N ASN A 184 -16.83 12.16 -5.16
CA ASN A 184 -16.54 13.46 -5.79
C ASN A 184 -15.15 13.47 -6.44
N VAL A 185 -15.05 14.10 -7.62
CA VAL A 185 -13.79 14.32 -8.34
C VAL A 185 -13.25 15.72 -8.07
N ARG A 186 -11.92 15.89 -8.13
CA ARG A 186 -11.27 17.19 -7.90
C ARG A 186 -11.41 18.13 -9.10
N HIS A 187 -11.31 17.55 -10.30
CA HIS A 187 -11.44 18.24 -11.57
C HIS A 187 -12.24 17.33 -12.49
N ASP A 188 -13.07 17.95 -13.32
CA ASP A 188 -13.88 17.24 -14.29
C ASP A 188 -13.86 18.00 -15.60
N ILE A 189 -13.95 17.26 -16.69
CA ILE A 189 -13.90 17.79 -18.05
C ILE A 189 -15.13 17.27 -18.77
N ALA A 190 -15.92 18.18 -19.33
CA ALA A 190 -17.03 17.80 -20.20
C ALA A 190 -16.47 17.32 -21.54
N ILE A 191 -17.03 16.22 -22.05
CA ILE A 191 -16.71 15.71 -23.37
C ILE A 191 -17.21 16.72 -24.41
N PRO A 192 -16.33 17.22 -25.31
CA PRO A 192 -16.73 18.19 -26.30
C PRO A 192 -17.69 17.57 -27.31
N ASN A 193 -18.51 18.41 -27.92
CA ASN A 193 -19.34 18.05 -29.06
C ASN A 193 -18.47 17.92 -30.32
N ASP A 194 -18.74 16.91 -31.14
CA ASP A 194 -18.19 16.79 -32.50
C ASP A 194 -19.33 16.46 -33.49
N PRO A 195 -19.84 17.46 -34.24
CA PRO A 195 -20.94 17.26 -35.17
C PRO A 195 -20.65 16.26 -36.30
N ALA A 196 -19.37 15.96 -36.57
CA ALA A 196 -19.00 14.98 -37.59
C ALA A 196 -19.17 13.53 -37.10
N ASP A 197 -19.15 13.31 -35.78
CA ASP A 197 -19.35 12.02 -35.10
C ASP A 197 -18.61 10.83 -35.76
N LEU A 198 -17.38 11.07 -36.25
CA LEU A 198 -16.60 10.04 -36.94
C LEU A 198 -16.12 8.92 -36.00
N ASP A 199 -16.01 9.23 -34.71
CA ASP A 199 -15.64 8.29 -33.65
C ASP A 199 -16.85 7.61 -32.99
N GLN A 200 -18.08 8.01 -33.35
CA GLN A 200 -19.36 7.52 -32.80
C GLN A 200 -19.51 7.79 -31.29
N LEU A 201 -18.84 8.83 -30.77
CA LEU A 201 -18.88 9.21 -29.35
C LEU A 201 -19.78 10.41 -29.06
N GLU A 202 -20.49 10.97 -30.04
CA GLU A 202 -21.37 12.13 -29.84
C GLU A 202 -22.48 11.87 -28.80
N TYR A 203 -22.87 10.61 -28.57
CA TYR A 203 -23.80 10.25 -27.49
C TYR A 203 -23.28 10.54 -26.07
N LEU A 204 -21.98 10.80 -25.93
CA LEU A 204 -21.32 11.21 -24.68
C LEU A 204 -21.11 12.74 -24.61
N ALA A 205 -21.42 13.49 -25.66
CA ALA A 205 -21.21 14.93 -25.69
C ALA A 205 -21.91 15.63 -24.50
N GLY A 206 -21.19 16.54 -23.86
CA GLY A 206 -21.65 17.26 -22.67
C GLY A 206 -21.64 16.45 -21.37
N GLN A 207 -21.45 15.12 -21.42
CA GLN A 207 -21.24 14.33 -20.21
C GLN A 207 -19.85 14.63 -19.62
N PRO A 208 -19.72 14.66 -18.29
CA PRO A 208 -18.40 14.75 -17.66
C PRO A 208 -17.61 13.45 -17.83
N MET A 209 -16.28 13.55 -17.92
CA MET A 209 -15.39 12.39 -17.91
C MET A 209 -15.58 11.52 -16.67
N SER A 210 -15.91 12.12 -15.52
CA SER A 210 -16.23 11.37 -14.31
C SER A 210 -17.48 10.48 -14.46
N PHE A 211 -18.47 10.90 -15.26
CA PHE A 211 -19.65 10.08 -15.55
C PHE A 211 -19.25 8.84 -16.35
N VAL A 212 -18.47 9.01 -17.42
CA VAL A 212 -17.98 7.88 -18.24
C VAL A 212 -17.15 6.91 -17.40
N ASN A 213 -16.25 7.43 -16.56
CA ASN A 213 -15.44 6.61 -15.65
C ASN A 213 -16.30 5.79 -14.67
N ARG A 214 -17.38 6.38 -14.13
CA ARG A 214 -18.35 5.67 -13.27
C ARG A 214 -19.13 4.60 -14.01
N GLN A 215 -19.53 4.85 -15.25
CA GLN A 215 -20.21 3.84 -16.07
C GLN A 215 -19.27 2.68 -16.39
N ALA A 216 -18.00 2.96 -16.73
CA ALA A 216 -16.99 1.93 -16.91
C ALA A 216 -16.82 1.11 -15.62
N SER A 217 -16.69 1.76 -14.47
CA SER A 217 -16.58 1.07 -13.17
C SER A 217 -17.75 0.14 -12.86
N ARG A 218 -18.98 0.61 -13.05
CA ARG A 218 -20.20 -0.18 -12.83
C ARG A 218 -20.34 -1.31 -13.84
N GLY A 219 -20.10 -1.04 -15.12
CA GLY A 219 -20.18 -2.02 -16.19
C GLY A 219 -19.18 -3.15 -15.97
N THR A 220 -17.93 -2.81 -15.65
CA THR A 220 -16.87 -3.76 -15.29
C THR A 220 -17.25 -4.59 -14.07
N ALA A 221 -17.72 -3.97 -12.98
CA ALA A 221 -18.11 -4.70 -11.78
C ALA A 221 -19.23 -5.72 -12.05
N LEU A 222 -20.25 -5.35 -12.85
CA LEU A 222 -21.31 -6.28 -13.26
C LEU A 222 -20.78 -7.42 -14.12
N ALA A 223 -19.94 -7.10 -15.12
CA ALA A 223 -19.34 -8.10 -16.01
C ALA A 223 -18.46 -9.10 -15.23
N HIS A 224 -17.63 -8.61 -14.31
CA HIS A 224 -16.76 -9.42 -13.46
C HIS A 224 -17.57 -10.30 -12.50
N VAL A 225 -18.63 -9.77 -11.87
CA VAL A 225 -19.53 -10.56 -11.02
C VAL A 225 -20.23 -11.67 -11.82
N SER A 226 -20.75 -11.35 -13.02
CA SER A 226 -21.31 -12.36 -13.93
C SER A 226 -20.27 -13.39 -14.40
N GLY A 227 -19.00 -12.99 -14.50
CA GLY A 227 -17.85 -13.86 -14.76
C GLY A 227 -17.35 -14.64 -13.54
N GLY A 228 -18.04 -14.55 -12.39
CA GLY A 228 -17.66 -15.29 -11.18
C GLY A 228 -16.51 -14.68 -10.37
N VAL A 229 -16.24 -13.37 -10.51
CA VAL A 229 -15.34 -12.61 -9.63
C VAL A 229 -16.17 -11.83 -8.61
N PRO A 230 -16.18 -12.23 -7.32
CA PRO A 230 -16.83 -11.43 -6.29
C PRO A 230 -16.21 -10.03 -6.21
N ASN A 231 -17.04 -9.00 -6.06
CA ASN A 231 -16.60 -7.61 -6.04
C ASN A 231 -17.08 -6.90 -4.77
N MET A 232 -16.16 -6.25 -4.06
CA MET A 232 -16.42 -5.35 -2.95
C MET A 232 -16.11 -3.91 -3.39
N ARG A 233 -16.84 -2.93 -2.87
CA ARG A 233 -16.60 -1.51 -3.15
C ARG A 233 -16.38 -0.75 -1.84
N ILE A 234 -15.29 0.00 -1.79
CA ILE A 234 -14.99 0.97 -0.74
C ILE A 234 -15.16 2.35 -1.37
N GLU A 235 -16.26 3.02 -1.04
CA GLU A 235 -16.55 4.37 -1.54
C GLU A 235 -16.12 5.42 -0.52
N LEU A 236 -15.26 6.35 -0.95
CA LEU A 236 -14.85 7.51 -0.19
C LEU A 236 -15.56 8.76 -0.69
N LYS A 237 -15.68 9.78 0.17
CA LYS A 237 -16.28 11.05 -0.21
C LYS A 237 -15.51 11.72 -1.35
N ASP A 238 -14.19 11.76 -1.25
CA ASP A 238 -13.28 12.44 -2.16
C ASP A 238 -11.83 11.98 -1.92
N ARG A 239 -10.88 12.61 -2.62
CA ARG A 239 -9.44 12.39 -2.43
C ARG A 239 -8.81 13.36 -1.42
N SER A 240 -9.56 13.88 -0.44
CA SER A 240 -9.00 14.79 0.57
C SER A 240 -8.05 14.07 1.54
N PRO A 241 -7.19 14.81 2.29
CA PRO A 241 -6.38 14.23 3.34
C PRO A 241 -7.22 13.49 4.40
N GLU A 242 -8.37 14.05 4.78
CA GLU A 242 -9.30 13.42 5.72
C GLU A 242 -9.79 12.05 5.22
N SER A 243 -10.29 11.98 3.98
CA SER A 243 -10.71 10.71 3.36
C SER A 243 -9.57 9.70 3.29
N LEU A 244 -8.35 10.13 2.93
CA LEU A 244 -7.17 9.26 2.89
C LEU A 244 -6.79 8.74 4.28
N GLY A 245 -6.88 9.58 5.31
CA GLY A 245 -6.57 9.21 6.68
C GLY A 245 -7.52 8.15 7.22
N ALA A 246 -8.82 8.33 6.94
CA ALA A 246 -9.83 7.32 7.26
C ALA A 246 -9.54 5.98 6.55
N LEU A 247 -9.19 6.03 5.26
CA LEU A 247 -8.87 4.83 4.47
C LEU A 247 -7.65 4.06 5.00
N ILE A 248 -6.60 4.78 5.39
CA ILE A 248 -5.39 4.18 5.97
C ILE A 248 -5.76 3.41 7.23
N TYR A 249 -6.45 4.05 8.18
CA TYR A 249 -6.84 3.40 9.42
C TYR A 249 -7.81 2.23 9.20
N PHE A 250 -8.75 2.38 8.27
CA PHE A 250 -9.66 1.32 7.84
C PHE A 250 -8.89 0.06 7.43
N PHE A 251 -7.87 0.21 6.57
CA PHE A 251 -7.08 -0.92 6.10
C PHE A 251 -6.17 -1.49 7.19
N GLU A 252 -5.55 -0.65 8.03
CA GLU A 252 -4.73 -1.11 9.15
C GLU A 252 -5.54 -1.99 10.12
N ARG A 253 -6.75 -1.53 10.47
CA ARG A 253 -7.68 -2.30 11.31
C ARG A 253 -8.10 -3.60 10.64
N ALA A 254 -8.55 -3.52 9.38
CA ALA A 254 -9.03 -4.69 8.67
C ALA A 254 -7.94 -5.75 8.50
N CYS A 255 -6.70 -5.32 8.24
CA CYS A 255 -5.55 -6.19 8.14
C CYS A 255 -5.28 -6.94 9.45
N ALA A 256 -5.26 -6.22 10.57
CA ALA A 256 -5.06 -6.84 11.89
C ALA A 256 -6.14 -7.89 12.20
N LEU A 257 -7.43 -7.55 11.98
CA LEU A 257 -8.52 -8.49 12.21
C LEU A 257 -8.45 -9.71 11.27
N SER A 258 -8.15 -9.49 9.99
CA SER A 258 -8.03 -10.54 8.99
C SER A 258 -6.93 -11.56 9.37
N CYS A 259 -5.77 -11.07 9.83
CA CYS A 259 -4.68 -11.92 10.33
C CYS A 259 -5.10 -12.74 11.54
N ILE A 260 -5.76 -12.10 12.53
CA ILE A 260 -6.24 -12.78 13.75
C ILE A 260 -7.24 -13.87 13.39
N MET A 261 -8.19 -13.60 12.48
CA MET A 261 -9.16 -14.58 12.00
C MET A 261 -8.54 -15.75 11.22
N ASN A 262 -7.36 -15.54 10.62
CA ASN A 262 -6.59 -16.57 9.93
C ASN A 262 -5.56 -17.27 10.85
N GLY A 263 -5.47 -16.86 12.11
CA GLY A 263 -4.56 -17.40 13.11
C GLY A 263 -3.09 -17.19 12.75
N VAL A 264 -2.74 -15.99 12.27
CA VAL A 264 -1.35 -15.55 12.05
C VAL A 264 -1.09 -14.25 12.80
N ASN A 265 0.16 -14.02 13.21
CA ASN A 265 0.55 -12.78 13.87
C ASN A 265 0.59 -11.62 12.85
N PRO A 266 -0.24 -10.56 12.96
CA PRO A 266 -0.21 -9.45 12.01
C PRO A 266 1.06 -8.60 12.06
N PHE A 267 1.85 -8.65 13.14
CA PHE A 267 2.83 -7.60 13.46
C PHE A 267 4.30 -8.01 13.33
N ASP A 268 4.60 -9.28 13.00
CA ASP A 268 5.95 -9.76 12.72
C ASP A 268 6.21 -9.97 11.21
N GLN A 269 7.45 -10.33 10.85
CA GLN A 269 7.86 -10.63 9.47
C GLN A 269 9.08 -11.57 9.42
N PRO A 270 9.02 -12.79 9.95
CA PRO A 270 10.22 -13.64 10.06
C PRO A 270 10.83 -14.02 8.71
N GLY A 271 10.00 -14.24 7.67
CA GLY A 271 10.46 -14.73 6.37
C GLY A 271 11.41 -13.79 5.61
N VAL A 272 11.36 -12.46 5.87
CA VAL A 272 12.22 -11.51 5.16
C VAL A 272 13.69 -11.59 5.58
N GLU A 273 14.00 -12.24 6.71
CA GLU A 273 15.38 -12.39 7.17
C GLU A 273 16.16 -13.46 6.39
N ALA A 274 15.46 -14.39 5.74
CA ALA A 274 16.10 -15.47 4.97
C ALA A 274 16.92 -14.92 3.79
N TYR A 275 16.32 -14.08 2.93
CA TYR A 275 17.07 -13.51 1.81
C TYR A 275 18.15 -12.53 2.29
N LYS A 276 17.93 -11.81 3.40
CA LYS A 276 18.92 -10.89 3.98
C LYS A 276 20.16 -11.65 4.44
N ARG A 277 19.98 -12.78 5.12
CA ARG A 277 21.08 -13.68 5.52
C ARG A 277 21.90 -14.10 4.30
N ASN A 278 21.24 -14.57 3.24
CA ASN A 278 21.93 -15.00 2.03
C ASN A 278 22.65 -13.84 1.32
N MET A 279 21.99 -12.69 1.18
CA MET A 279 22.59 -11.49 0.61
C MET A 279 23.82 -11.03 1.42
N PHE A 280 23.73 -10.99 2.75
CA PHE A 280 24.87 -10.62 3.60
C PHE A 280 26.04 -11.59 3.47
N ALA A 281 25.75 -12.89 3.40
CA ALA A 281 26.76 -13.91 3.14
C ALA A 281 27.44 -13.68 1.79
N LEU A 282 26.68 -13.51 0.71
CA LEU A 282 27.22 -13.28 -0.64
C LEU A 282 28.03 -11.99 -0.75
N LEU A 283 27.63 -10.93 -0.03
CA LEU A 283 28.38 -9.68 0.08
C LEU A 283 29.65 -9.79 0.94
N GLY A 284 29.93 -10.95 1.55
CA GLY A 284 31.10 -11.17 2.39
C GLY A 284 31.04 -10.42 3.72
N LYS A 285 29.83 -10.23 4.28
CA LYS A 285 29.70 -9.64 5.61
C LYS A 285 30.37 -10.56 6.64
N PRO A 286 31.27 -10.04 7.50
CA PRO A 286 31.90 -10.85 8.54
C PRO A 286 30.87 -11.56 9.43
N GLY A 287 31.12 -12.83 9.75
CA GLY A 287 30.23 -13.71 10.52
C GLY A 287 29.21 -14.50 9.69
N TYR A 288 29.33 -14.49 8.35
CA TYR A 288 28.48 -15.25 7.43
C TYR A 288 29.30 -16.16 6.48
N GLU A 289 30.53 -16.49 6.86
CA GLU A 289 31.50 -17.20 6.02
C GLU A 289 31.01 -18.59 5.60
N GLU A 290 30.51 -19.38 6.56
CA GLU A 290 29.99 -20.74 6.31
C GLU A 290 28.79 -20.71 5.35
N VAL A 291 27.85 -19.81 5.59
CA VAL A 291 26.67 -19.61 4.74
C VAL A 291 27.08 -19.20 3.32
N ARG A 292 28.14 -18.39 3.20
CA ARG A 292 28.66 -17.97 1.91
C ARG A 292 29.24 -19.14 1.12
N GLU A 293 30.01 -20.00 1.77
CA GLU A 293 30.56 -21.19 1.11
C GLU A 293 29.48 -22.14 0.63
N GLU A 294 28.46 -22.39 1.46
CA GLU A 294 27.30 -23.22 1.11
C GLU A 294 26.58 -22.69 -0.14
N LEU A 295 26.24 -21.39 -0.15
CA LEU A 295 25.58 -20.75 -1.29
C LEU A 295 26.43 -20.76 -2.57
N LEU A 296 27.75 -20.60 -2.44
CA LEU A 296 28.64 -20.65 -3.60
C LEU A 296 28.78 -22.07 -4.17
N ARG A 297 28.71 -23.11 -3.33
CA ARG A 297 28.67 -24.50 -3.78
C ARG A 297 27.38 -24.81 -4.55
N SER A 298 26.22 -24.39 -4.04
CA SER A 298 24.95 -24.63 -4.75
C SER A 298 24.93 -23.99 -6.14
N PHE A 299 25.50 -22.79 -6.31
CA PHE A 299 25.62 -22.16 -7.64
C PHE A 299 26.61 -22.85 -8.58
N ALA A 300 27.53 -23.66 -8.07
CA ALA A 300 28.46 -24.43 -8.87
C ALA A 300 27.81 -25.75 -9.33
N GLU A 301 26.99 -26.37 -8.47
CA GLU A 301 26.23 -27.59 -8.78
C GLU A 301 25.09 -27.33 -9.78
N ASP A 302 24.45 -26.15 -9.76
CA ASP A 302 23.41 -25.77 -10.74
C ASP A 302 23.95 -25.52 -12.17
N LYS A 303 25.27 -25.57 -12.38
CA LYS A 303 25.91 -25.37 -13.70
C LYS A 303 26.20 -26.66 -14.46
N ASP A 304 25.95 -27.82 -13.84
CA ASP A 304 26.06 -29.16 -14.44
C ASP A 304 24.66 -29.73 -14.77
#